data_AF-A0A1G3YS33-F1
#
_entry.id   AF-A0A1G3YS33-F1
#
_cell.length_a   1.000
_cell.length_b   1.000
_cell.length_c   1.000
_cell.angle_alpha   90.00
_cell.angle_beta   90.00
_cell.angle_gamma   90.00
#
_symmetry.space_group_name_H-M   'P 1'
#
loop_
_entity.id
_entity.type
_entity.pdbx_description
1 polymer ?
#
loop_
_entity_poly.entity_id
_entity_poly.type
_entity_poly.pdbx_seq_one_letter_code
_entity_poly.pdbx_strand_id
1 'polypeptide(L)'
;MNRRLVFFFLAGVSVSVFLSSCDASSGKKPEIAAPVAPTESISPAVPVLEAAIPAAPEPAANPAPAVKTEPAKTVIVDTEKTALAKVEAAKAEAAISEAAQAEAMKAEAARIEVAKAEAARKEDAVRKTEATKVEAAKVETVKLEAAKAETAKNETAKKAEAQRLATLSVPDPVAKTAGGVYAGPVTVALEVAIKEALIVYTLDGTEPAVATAPRYDGPIQVKASAVLKSRAFVPGGKESSVVSTDYTIAEVCAAPGASGDGRRSAPFGSVQEAVEKAQKLGIRTVKLATGTFDESIEISAPVNLSGGWNTEYSAPAAERTRLRGRSSAASSKKAPAATLRVAGKGAGSALVVERLEMRGGEATYSAGLVVADGASPEFKDCAAYGGFGSYGYGAVSLTGAAPVFRSTRLDGGEGATSYGLSVDSAEAVVLSSFLLAGTGTVGGYGLAATDGKVAVSSSVLAGNAANVSYGAAFYNSKDARLENCTVAGGTGKDVSGVFISVSDPAIDNCIITANGTGKSYGITANFGESAPSRLSGNLFLGCAGALYWDVGTKTAYTGFTHTGRLAGKDGKPPAKPMGESNSKGTFALGPAPAYATPASASLPEAPKLPGASETDILGKTRREPRKAGAY
;
A
#
# COMPACT_ATOMS: atom_id res chain seq x y z
N MET A 1 55.07 47.36 -1.63
CA MET A 1 54.12 48.22 -0.87
C MET A 1 52.94 48.54 -1.78
N ASN A 2 51.72 48.72 -1.25
CA ASN A 2 50.47 48.62 -2.02
C ASN A 2 50.23 49.72 -3.07
N ARG A 3 49.54 49.36 -4.18
CA ARG A 3 48.41 50.13 -4.76
C ARG A 3 47.53 49.26 -5.68
N ARG A 4 46.34 49.77 -6.03
CA ARG A 4 45.19 49.02 -6.60
C ARG A 4 45.03 49.20 -8.12
N LEU A 5 44.37 48.24 -8.77
CA LEU A 5 43.51 48.40 -9.96
C LEU A 5 42.48 47.23 -9.89
N VAL A 6 41.19 47.44 -9.65
CA VAL A 6 40.14 47.93 -10.58
C VAL A 6 39.97 47.02 -11.80
N PHE A 7 38.86 46.26 -11.82
CA PHE A 7 38.37 45.52 -12.99
C PHE A 7 37.21 46.28 -13.63
N PHE A 8 37.22 46.39 -14.96
CA PHE A 8 36.10 46.90 -15.76
C PHE A 8 35.19 45.75 -16.21
N PHE A 9 33.88 45.95 -16.13
CA PHE A 9 32.92 45.21 -16.94
C PHE A 9 32.81 45.88 -18.31
N LEU A 10 32.72 45.08 -19.37
CA LEU A 10 32.46 45.53 -20.74
C LEU A 10 31.51 44.51 -21.39
N ALA A 11 30.51 44.98 -22.13
CA ALA A 11 29.34 44.20 -22.48
C ALA A 11 29.12 44.11 -24.00
N GLY A 12 28.62 42.95 -24.44
CA GLY A 12 27.77 42.81 -25.62
C GLY A 12 28.44 42.82 -26.99
N VAL A 13 28.44 41.65 -27.65
CA VAL A 13 28.16 41.55 -29.09
C VAL A 13 27.23 40.35 -29.30
N SER A 14 26.05 40.58 -29.86
CA SER A 14 25.18 39.52 -30.39
C SER A 14 25.53 39.28 -31.86
N VAL A 15 25.62 38.02 -32.29
CA VAL A 15 25.76 37.66 -33.71
C VAL A 15 24.57 36.80 -34.10
N SER A 16 23.64 37.38 -34.85
CA SER A 16 22.54 36.64 -35.49
C SER A 16 23.07 35.88 -36.70
N VAL A 17 22.75 34.60 -36.81
CA VAL A 17 23.04 33.78 -38.01
C VAL A 17 21.71 33.39 -38.66
N PHE A 18 21.60 33.61 -39.96
CA PHE A 18 20.42 33.25 -40.75
C PHE A 18 20.24 31.73 -40.83
N LEU A 19 19.02 31.25 -40.62
CA LEU A 19 18.59 29.94 -41.10
C LEU A 19 18.07 30.08 -42.53
N SER A 20 18.78 29.50 -43.49
CA SER A 20 18.30 29.35 -44.86
C SER A 20 17.36 28.15 -44.94
N SER A 21 16.21 28.32 -45.59
CA SER A 21 15.28 27.24 -45.91
C SER A 21 15.89 26.24 -46.89
N CYS A 22 15.54 24.97 -46.73
CA CYS A 22 15.53 24.00 -47.82
C CYS A 22 14.29 23.10 -47.65
N ASP A 23 13.59 22.84 -48.75
CA ASP A 23 12.30 22.14 -48.81
C ASP A 23 12.47 20.85 -49.66
N ALA A 24 11.36 20.22 -50.06
CA ALA A 24 11.21 19.09 -50.98
C ALA A 24 11.34 17.67 -50.39
N SER A 25 10.20 17.20 -49.88
CA SER A 25 9.51 15.99 -50.36
C SER A 25 10.30 14.69 -50.62
N SER A 26 9.83 13.57 -50.05
CA SER A 26 8.92 12.65 -50.77
C SER A 26 8.54 11.46 -49.89
N GLY A 27 7.32 10.92 -50.07
CA GLY A 27 6.81 9.85 -49.23
C GLY A 27 6.84 8.46 -49.88
N LYS A 28 6.85 7.41 -49.06
CA LYS A 28 6.31 6.10 -49.40
C LYS A 28 5.78 5.39 -48.15
N LYS A 29 4.56 4.87 -48.23
CA LYS A 29 3.86 4.13 -47.18
C LYS A 29 3.77 2.66 -47.61
N PRO A 30 4.27 1.70 -46.82
CA PRO A 30 3.87 0.31 -46.92
C PRO A 30 2.76 0.00 -45.89
N GLU A 31 1.61 -0.35 -46.44
CA GLU A 31 0.72 -1.49 -46.13
C GLU A 31 0.65 -2.14 -44.73
N ILE A 32 -0.53 -2.69 -44.44
CA ILE A 32 -0.94 -3.28 -43.15
C ILE A 32 -0.85 -4.81 -43.22
N ALA A 33 -0.17 -5.43 -42.26
CA ALA A 33 -0.29 -6.87 -42.02
C ALA A 33 -1.24 -7.11 -40.83
N ALA A 34 -2.29 -7.91 -41.03
CA ALA A 34 -3.27 -8.25 -40.00
C ALA A 34 -2.79 -9.42 -39.12
N PRO A 35 -3.12 -9.44 -37.81
CA PRO A 35 -2.86 -10.59 -36.96
C PRO A 35 -3.83 -11.75 -37.30
N VAL A 36 -3.29 -12.97 -37.37
CA VAL A 36 -4.06 -14.21 -37.62
C VAL A 36 -4.70 -14.69 -36.30
N ALA A 37 -5.97 -15.09 -36.36
CA ALA A 37 -6.68 -15.67 -35.23
C ALA A 37 -6.45 -17.20 -35.11
N PRO A 38 -6.30 -17.75 -33.90
CA PRO A 38 -6.35 -19.19 -33.67
C PRO A 38 -7.77 -19.66 -33.32
N THR A 39 -8.22 -20.76 -33.93
CA THR A 39 -9.44 -21.49 -33.55
C THR A 39 -9.15 -22.63 -32.55
N GLU A 40 -10.18 -23.02 -31.81
CA GLU A 40 -10.24 -24.19 -30.93
C GLU A 40 -10.27 -25.50 -31.77
N SER A 41 -10.17 -26.74 -31.24
CA SER A 41 -10.06 -27.29 -29.88
C SER A 41 -9.17 -28.56 -29.91
N ILE A 42 -8.97 -29.33 -28.83
CA ILE A 42 -9.81 -30.49 -28.42
C ILE A 42 -9.37 -30.96 -27.01
N SER A 43 -10.31 -31.42 -26.18
CA SER A 43 -10.06 -32.04 -24.85
C SER A 43 -10.24 -33.58 -24.87
N PRO A 44 -9.78 -34.29 -23.83
CA PRO A 44 -10.72 -34.98 -22.89
C PRO A 44 -10.24 -34.94 -21.42
N ALA A 45 -11.01 -35.25 -20.35
CA ALA A 45 -12.45 -35.47 -20.07
C ALA A 45 -12.61 -35.26 -18.52
N VAL A 46 -13.66 -34.66 -17.93
CA VAL A 46 -15.10 -35.06 -17.82
C VAL A 46 -15.25 -36.43 -17.09
N PRO A 47 -16.13 -36.61 -16.06
CA PRO A 47 -17.33 -35.82 -15.69
C PRO A 47 -17.48 -35.37 -14.21
N VAL A 48 -18.55 -34.59 -13.98
CA VAL A 48 -19.28 -34.37 -12.70
C VAL A 48 -20.73 -34.85 -12.93
N LEU A 49 -21.42 -35.37 -11.89
CA LEU A 49 -22.90 -35.53 -11.72
C LEU A 49 -23.13 -36.42 -10.45
N GLU A 50 -24.27 -36.49 -9.75
CA GLU A 50 -25.42 -35.59 -9.53
C GLU A 50 -26.13 -35.97 -8.19
N ALA A 51 -27.29 -35.39 -7.88
CA ALA A 51 -28.08 -35.69 -6.68
C ALA A 51 -29.20 -36.73 -6.93
N ALA A 52 -29.59 -37.50 -5.90
CA ALA A 52 -30.93 -38.11 -5.78
C ALA A 52 -31.25 -38.62 -4.35
N ILE A 53 -32.54 -38.76 -4.06
CA ILE A 53 -33.12 -39.34 -2.83
C ILE A 53 -33.46 -40.83 -3.08
N PRO A 54 -33.43 -41.69 -2.05
CA PRO A 54 -34.55 -42.62 -1.88
C PRO A 54 -35.09 -42.69 -0.43
N ALA A 55 -36.22 -43.38 -0.26
CA ALA A 55 -37.04 -43.37 0.96
C ALA A 55 -36.75 -44.55 1.93
N ALA A 56 -37.55 -44.63 3.01
CA ALA A 56 -37.45 -45.60 4.11
C ALA A 56 -37.72 -47.07 3.69
N PRO A 57 -37.47 -48.03 4.60
CA PRO A 57 -38.59 -48.47 5.44
C PRO A 57 -38.29 -48.62 6.96
N GLU A 58 -39.37 -48.87 7.71
CA GLU A 58 -39.46 -49.40 9.08
C GLU A 58 -38.70 -50.75 9.28
N PRO A 59 -38.41 -51.25 10.52
CA PRO A 59 -39.34 -51.22 11.67
C PRO A 59 -38.83 -51.19 13.15
N ALA A 60 -39.76 -50.78 14.03
CA ALA A 60 -40.12 -51.36 15.36
C ALA A 60 -39.12 -51.50 16.55
N ALA A 61 -39.74 -51.56 17.74
CA ALA A 61 -39.30 -52.14 19.02
C ALA A 61 -38.31 -51.36 19.94
N ASN A 62 -38.90 -50.68 20.92
CA ASN A 62 -38.37 -50.47 22.29
C ASN A 62 -38.28 -51.85 23.02
N PRO A 63 -37.51 -52.08 24.13
CA PRO A 63 -37.59 -51.27 25.36
C PRO A 63 -36.32 -51.11 26.26
N ALA A 64 -36.28 -49.97 26.99
CA ALA A 64 -35.59 -49.74 28.27
C ALA A 64 -34.02 -49.79 28.29
N PRO A 65 -33.37 -49.11 29.27
CA PRO A 65 -33.08 -49.74 30.57
C PRO A 65 -33.19 -48.75 31.77
N ALA A 66 -32.73 -49.15 32.98
CA ALA A 66 -32.92 -48.42 34.23
C ALA A 66 -31.71 -48.40 35.21
N VAL A 67 -31.32 -47.18 35.62
CA VAL A 67 -30.80 -46.77 36.95
C VAL A 67 -29.39 -47.24 37.40
N LYS A 68 -28.80 -46.49 38.38
CA LYS A 68 -27.57 -46.71 39.21
C LYS A 68 -26.29 -45.99 38.72
N THR A 69 -25.38 -45.44 39.56
CA THR A 69 -25.30 -45.28 41.05
C THR A 69 -24.32 -44.14 41.45
N GLU A 70 -24.44 -43.51 42.65
CA GLU A 70 -23.55 -43.61 43.86
C GLU A 70 -22.86 -42.24 44.18
N PRO A 71 -22.16 -41.99 45.33
CA PRO A 71 -22.15 -42.57 46.71
C PRO A 71 -22.31 -41.40 47.77
N ALA A 72 -21.87 -41.31 49.06
CA ALA A 72 -21.52 -42.21 50.20
C ALA A 72 -21.43 -41.43 51.57
N LYS A 73 -21.88 -42.04 52.68
CA LYS A 73 -21.41 -41.91 54.11
C LYS A 73 -21.64 -40.54 54.84
N THR A 74 -21.64 -40.42 56.20
CA THR A 74 -21.09 -41.27 57.30
C THR A 74 -21.96 -41.27 58.60
N VAL A 75 -21.62 -42.17 59.54
CA VAL A 75 -22.35 -42.73 60.73
C VAL A 75 -22.19 -41.94 62.07
N ILE A 76 -23.10 -42.13 63.07
CA ILE A 76 -22.96 -42.23 64.58
C ILE A 76 -24.20 -41.66 65.35
N VAL A 77 -24.63 -42.07 66.59
CA VAL A 77 -24.95 -43.40 67.21
C VAL A 77 -25.61 -43.23 68.62
N ASP A 78 -26.50 -44.16 69.06
CA ASP A 78 -27.05 -44.44 70.45
C ASP A 78 -27.87 -43.37 71.25
N THR A 79 -28.68 -43.66 72.32
CA THR A 79 -28.87 -44.86 73.21
C THR A 79 -30.28 -44.97 73.88
N GLU A 80 -30.79 -46.21 74.15
CA GLU A 80 -31.67 -46.71 75.28
C GLU A 80 -33.01 -46.01 75.74
N LYS A 81 -33.99 -46.57 76.51
CA LYS A 81 -34.17 -47.83 77.32
C LYS A 81 -35.66 -48.22 77.63
N THR A 82 -36.02 -49.53 77.66
CA THR A 82 -37.02 -50.29 78.53
C THR A 82 -38.50 -49.83 78.81
N ALA A 83 -39.52 -50.68 79.13
CA ALA A 83 -39.80 -52.15 79.00
C ALA A 83 -41.20 -52.62 79.55
N LEU A 84 -41.74 -53.78 79.06
CA LEU A 84 -42.68 -54.79 79.68
C LEU A 84 -44.14 -54.37 80.10
N ALA A 85 -45.20 -55.19 80.29
CA ALA A 85 -45.68 -56.61 80.03
C ALA A 85 -47.23 -56.66 80.37
N LYS A 86 -48.12 -57.68 80.31
CA LYS A 86 -48.36 -59.12 79.85
C LYS A 86 -49.91 -59.19 79.53
N VAL A 87 -50.61 -60.11 78.81
CA VAL A 87 -50.85 -61.60 78.81
C VAL A 87 -51.66 -62.10 80.07
N GLU A 88 -52.73 -62.92 80.04
CA GLU A 88 -52.98 -64.29 79.45
C GLU A 88 -54.47 -64.64 79.11
N ALA A 89 -54.89 -65.92 78.91
CA ALA A 89 -56.18 -66.31 78.26
C ALA A 89 -56.79 -67.72 78.63
N ALA A 90 -57.97 -68.07 78.03
CA ALA A 90 -58.65 -69.41 77.91
C ALA A 90 -59.61 -69.86 79.07
N LYS A 91 -60.60 -70.79 78.97
CA LYS A 91 -61.19 -71.66 77.88
C LYS A 91 -62.55 -72.34 78.29
N ALA A 92 -63.35 -72.83 77.31
CA ALA A 92 -64.44 -73.87 77.38
C ALA A 92 -65.75 -73.56 78.19
N GLU A 93 -66.91 -74.24 78.07
CA GLU A 93 -67.39 -75.43 77.28
C GLU A 93 -68.93 -75.32 76.94
N ALA A 94 -69.64 -76.37 76.45
CA ALA A 94 -70.98 -76.23 75.80
C ALA A 94 -71.99 -77.42 75.97
N ALA A 95 -73.30 -77.20 75.70
CA ALA A 95 -74.33 -78.25 75.51
C ALA A 95 -75.63 -77.82 74.74
N ILE A 96 -76.06 -78.66 73.78
CA ILE A 96 -77.43 -79.18 73.43
C ILE A 96 -78.67 -78.29 73.79
N SER A 97 -79.62 -77.87 72.94
CA SER A 97 -80.21 -78.23 71.61
C SER A 97 -81.59 -78.94 71.63
N GLU A 98 -82.67 -78.16 71.42
CA GLU A 98 -84.00 -78.54 70.90
C GLU A 98 -84.72 -77.22 70.50
N ALA A 99 -85.60 -77.12 69.50
CA ALA A 99 -85.94 -78.04 68.40
C ALA A 99 -86.29 -77.19 67.14
N ALA A 100 -86.33 -77.80 65.95
CA ALA A 100 -86.67 -77.11 64.71
C ALA A 100 -88.07 -77.49 64.20
N GLN A 101 -88.96 -76.50 63.99
CA GLN A 101 -90.02 -76.44 62.96
C GLN A 101 -90.83 -75.12 63.06
N ALA A 102 -91.71 -74.86 62.08
CA ALA A 102 -92.43 -73.58 61.88
C ALA A 102 -91.45 -72.37 61.74
N GLU A 103 -90.70 -72.23 60.64
CA GLU A 103 -91.10 -72.36 59.22
C GLU A 103 -92.27 -71.44 58.81
N ALA A 104 -92.02 -70.64 57.77
CA ALA A 104 -92.96 -69.84 56.96
C ALA A 104 -93.84 -68.77 57.64
N MET A 105 -93.83 -67.56 57.04
CA MET A 105 -94.81 -66.47 57.23
C MET A 105 -94.93 -65.94 58.69
N LYS A 106 -94.30 -64.82 59.05
CA LYS A 106 -94.69 -63.50 58.53
C LYS A 106 -93.51 -62.51 58.39
N ALA A 107 -92.69 -62.74 57.37
CA ALA A 107 -91.76 -61.73 56.85
C ALA A 107 -92.48 -60.63 56.03
N GLU A 108 -93.63 -60.13 56.51
CA GLU A 108 -94.56 -59.30 55.73
C GLU A 108 -95.25 -58.20 56.58
N ALA A 109 -94.49 -57.59 57.48
CA ALA A 109 -94.92 -56.38 58.22
C ALA A 109 -93.88 -55.24 58.21
N ALA A 110 -92.66 -55.47 57.72
CA ALA A 110 -91.52 -54.55 57.84
C ALA A 110 -91.01 -53.96 56.51
N ARG A 111 -91.78 -54.10 55.41
CA ARG A 111 -91.34 -53.72 54.04
C ARG A 111 -91.90 -52.39 53.51
N ILE A 112 -92.50 -51.54 54.35
CA ILE A 112 -93.16 -50.29 53.90
C ILE A 112 -92.41 -48.99 54.31
N GLU A 113 -91.68 -48.96 55.43
CA GLU A 113 -90.91 -47.74 55.82
C GLU A 113 -89.52 -47.65 55.18
N VAL A 114 -88.74 -48.73 55.14
CA VAL A 114 -87.37 -48.70 54.58
C VAL A 114 -87.36 -48.33 53.09
N ALA A 115 -88.38 -48.74 52.34
CA ALA A 115 -88.51 -48.51 50.90
C ALA A 115 -88.64 -47.03 50.50
N LYS A 116 -89.02 -46.12 51.41
CA LYS A 116 -89.12 -44.68 51.12
C LYS A 116 -87.83 -43.89 51.38
N ALA A 117 -86.84 -44.47 52.06
CA ALA A 117 -85.58 -43.78 52.40
C ALA A 117 -84.49 -43.92 51.31
N GLU A 118 -84.45 -45.04 50.58
CA GLU A 118 -83.41 -45.27 49.56
C GLU A 118 -83.70 -44.61 48.20
N ALA A 119 -84.97 -44.46 47.82
CA ALA A 119 -85.34 -43.80 46.56
C ALA A 119 -84.86 -42.33 46.52
N ALA A 120 -85.17 -41.56 47.57
CA ALA A 120 -84.78 -40.16 47.67
C ALA A 120 -83.25 -39.95 47.68
N ARG A 121 -82.50 -40.86 48.33
CA ARG A 121 -81.03 -40.72 48.44
C ARG A 121 -80.27 -41.04 47.15
N LYS A 122 -80.85 -41.74 46.18
CA LYS A 122 -80.20 -42.00 44.89
C LYS A 122 -80.43 -40.88 43.86
N GLU A 123 -81.54 -40.15 43.92
CA GLU A 123 -81.72 -38.96 43.06
C GLU A 123 -80.87 -37.76 43.52
N ASP A 124 -80.86 -37.44 44.82
CA ASP A 124 -80.12 -36.27 45.33
C ASP A 124 -78.59 -36.43 45.30
N ALA A 125 -78.07 -37.66 45.49
CA ALA A 125 -76.64 -37.93 45.40
C ALA A 125 -76.12 -37.83 43.95
N VAL A 126 -76.91 -38.31 42.98
CA VAL A 126 -76.61 -38.14 41.55
C VAL A 126 -76.72 -36.66 41.19
N ARG A 127 -77.81 -35.97 41.54
CA ARG A 127 -77.94 -34.53 41.29
C ARG A 127 -76.80 -33.69 41.88
N LYS A 128 -76.33 -33.96 43.10
CA LYS A 128 -75.18 -33.22 43.67
C LYS A 128 -73.84 -33.54 43.00
N THR A 129 -73.60 -34.78 42.59
CA THR A 129 -72.34 -35.14 41.91
C THR A 129 -72.35 -34.73 40.43
N GLU A 130 -73.50 -34.72 39.77
CA GLU A 130 -73.65 -34.12 38.43
C GLU A 130 -73.61 -32.59 38.50
N ALA A 131 -74.28 -31.94 39.45
CA ALA A 131 -74.22 -30.49 39.61
C ALA A 131 -72.79 -30.01 39.89
N THR A 132 -72.05 -30.65 40.79
CA THR A 132 -70.65 -30.28 41.07
C THR A 132 -69.69 -30.64 39.93
N LYS A 133 -69.94 -31.73 39.17
CA LYS A 133 -69.22 -31.98 37.90
C LYS A 133 -69.54 -30.93 36.83
N VAL A 134 -70.78 -30.49 36.72
CA VAL A 134 -71.20 -29.46 35.76
C VAL A 134 -70.69 -28.08 36.16
N GLU A 135 -70.61 -27.75 37.44
CA GLU A 135 -69.96 -26.52 37.92
C GLU A 135 -68.44 -26.58 37.74
N ALA A 136 -67.78 -27.69 38.11
CA ALA A 136 -66.35 -27.86 37.89
C ALA A 136 -66.00 -27.79 36.39
N ALA A 137 -66.75 -28.50 35.53
CA ALA A 137 -66.60 -28.45 34.09
C ALA A 137 -66.92 -27.06 33.53
N LYS A 138 -67.92 -26.32 34.05
CA LYS A 138 -68.16 -24.92 33.67
C LYS A 138 -67.03 -23.99 34.09
N VAL A 139 -66.44 -24.17 35.27
CA VAL A 139 -65.27 -23.39 35.71
C VAL A 139 -64.04 -23.73 34.88
N GLU A 140 -63.89 -25.00 34.48
CA GLU A 140 -62.81 -25.45 33.61
C GLU A 140 -62.99 -24.96 32.17
N THR A 141 -64.21 -25.01 31.59
CA THR A 141 -64.48 -24.42 30.28
C THR A 141 -64.37 -22.89 30.30
N VAL A 142 -64.82 -22.20 31.36
CA VAL A 142 -64.63 -20.75 31.51
C VAL A 142 -63.15 -20.39 31.66
N LYS A 143 -62.34 -21.20 32.35
CA LYS A 143 -60.87 -21.03 32.35
C LYS A 143 -60.26 -21.30 30.98
N LEU A 144 -60.72 -22.32 30.26
CA LEU A 144 -60.26 -22.65 28.92
C LEU A 144 -60.67 -21.57 27.90
N GLU A 145 -61.84 -20.98 28.04
CA GLU A 145 -62.35 -19.87 27.23
C GLU A 145 -61.64 -18.55 27.58
N ALA A 146 -61.36 -18.29 28.86
CA ALA A 146 -60.52 -17.16 29.26
C ALA A 146 -59.10 -17.30 28.71
N ALA A 147 -58.49 -18.49 28.80
CA ALA A 147 -57.18 -18.77 28.21
C ALA A 147 -57.19 -18.65 26.68
N LYS A 148 -58.22 -19.17 26.00
CA LYS A 148 -58.43 -18.99 24.55
C LYS A 148 -58.65 -17.53 24.16
N ALA A 149 -59.37 -16.77 24.98
CA ALA A 149 -59.57 -15.34 24.77
C ALA A 149 -58.26 -14.56 25.00
N GLU A 150 -57.43 -14.97 25.95
CA GLU A 150 -56.11 -14.37 26.19
C GLU A 150 -55.09 -14.74 25.10
N THR A 151 -55.08 -15.99 24.59
CA THR A 151 -54.29 -16.33 23.40
C THR A 151 -54.80 -15.60 22.16
N ALA A 152 -56.11 -15.55 21.91
CA ALA A 152 -56.68 -14.80 20.79
C ALA A 152 -56.45 -13.28 20.90
N LYS A 153 -56.45 -12.72 22.12
CA LYS A 153 -56.08 -11.32 22.39
C LYS A 153 -54.59 -11.08 22.15
N ASN A 154 -53.72 -12.00 22.55
CA ASN A 154 -52.28 -11.94 22.28
C ASN A 154 -51.94 -12.14 20.79
N GLU A 155 -52.68 -12.98 20.07
CA GLU A 155 -52.58 -13.14 18.61
C GLU A 155 -53.10 -11.91 17.88
N THR A 156 -54.23 -11.33 18.33
CA THR A 156 -54.77 -10.08 17.78
C THR A 156 -53.82 -8.91 18.07
N ALA A 157 -53.21 -8.84 19.25
CA ALA A 157 -52.19 -7.85 19.59
C ALA A 157 -50.94 -8.01 18.71
N LYS A 158 -50.39 -9.24 18.59
CA LYS A 158 -49.27 -9.53 17.67
C LYS A 158 -49.61 -9.20 16.21
N LYS A 159 -50.85 -9.45 15.77
CA LYS A 159 -51.31 -9.14 14.41
C LYS A 159 -51.47 -7.64 14.18
N ALA A 160 -52.01 -6.90 15.16
CA ALA A 160 -52.11 -5.45 15.12
C ALA A 160 -50.73 -4.78 15.20
N GLU A 161 -49.82 -5.31 16.01
CA GLU A 161 -48.42 -4.89 16.10
C GLU A 161 -47.68 -5.17 14.79
N ALA A 162 -47.82 -6.36 14.21
CA ALA A 162 -47.29 -6.68 12.89
C ALA A 162 -47.88 -5.78 11.79
N GLN A 163 -49.16 -5.40 11.86
CA GLN A 163 -49.77 -4.44 10.93
C GLN A 163 -49.29 -3.00 11.15
N ARG A 164 -49.03 -2.58 12.39
CA ARG A 164 -48.35 -1.31 12.72
C ARG A 164 -46.94 -1.30 12.11
N LEU A 165 -46.14 -2.33 12.38
CA LEU A 165 -44.79 -2.47 11.85
C LEU A 165 -44.78 -2.52 10.31
N ALA A 166 -45.72 -3.26 9.71
CA ALA A 166 -45.90 -3.33 8.26
C ALA A 166 -46.47 -2.05 7.61
N THR A 167 -46.91 -1.05 8.38
CA THR A 167 -47.31 0.27 7.87
C THR A 167 -46.28 1.37 8.10
N LEU A 168 -45.36 1.22 9.07
CA LEU A 168 -44.21 2.12 9.24
C LEU A 168 -43.35 2.21 7.96
N SER A 169 -42.80 3.39 7.69
CA SER A 169 -41.64 3.55 6.80
C SER A 169 -40.38 3.49 7.65
N VAL A 170 -39.33 2.79 7.20
CA VAL A 170 -38.08 2.66 7.97
C VAL A 170 -37.14 3.79 7.55
N PRO A 171 -36.86 4.77 8.44
CA PRO A 171 -35.93 5.85 8.11
C PRO A 171 -34.50 5.30 8.05
N ASP A 172 -33.69 5.96 7.26
CA ASP A 172 -32.29 5.62 7.05
C ASP A 172 -31.44 5.83 8.32
N PRO A 173 -30.45 4.96 8.63
CA PRO A 173 -29.51 5.19 9.72
C PRO A 173 -28.68 6.47 9.54
N VAL A 174 -28.63 7.31 10.57
CA VAL A 174 -27.84 8.54 10.56
C VAL A 174 -26.56 8.33 11.36
N ALA A 175 -25.40 8.48 10.70
CA ALA A 175 -24.12 8.57 11.38
C ALA A 175 -23.95 9.95 12.05
N LYS A 176 -23.65 9.96 13.36
CA LYS A 176 -23.39 11.19 14.13
C LYS A 176 -22.06 11.84 13.82
N THR A 177 -21.08 11.01 13.46
CA THR A 177 -19.81 11.46 12.88
C THR A 177 -20.01 11.56 11.38
N ALA A 178 -19.63 12.68 10.75
CA ALA A 178 -19.70 12.82 9.30
C ALA A 178 -18.59 12.01 8.62
N GLY A 179 -18.83 11.56 7.38
CA GLY A 179 -17.76 11.05 6.52
C GLY A 179 -16.73 12.14 6.21
N GLY A 180 -15.45 11.80 6.19
CA GLY A 180 -14.39 12.79 6.02
C GLY A 180 -12.97 12.22 6.07
N VAL A 181 -12.00 13.12 6.02
CA VAL A 181 -10.56 12.84 6.15
C VAL A 181 -10.12 13.15 7.58
N TYR A 182 -9.52 12.16 8.25
CA TYR A 182 -9.14 12.23 9.67
C TYR A 182 -7.69 11.80 9.92
N ALA A 183 -7.02 12.45 10.88
CA ALA A 183 -5.61 12.19 11.19
C ALA A 183 -5.36 10.86 11.95
N GLY A 184 -6.41 10.25 12.50
CA GLY A 184 -6.35 9.00 13.26
C GLY A 184 -7.74 8.39 13.43
N PRO A 185 -7.86 7.27 14.17
CA PRO A 185 -9.11 6.53 14.33
C PRO A 185 -10.28 7.39 14.81
N VAL A 186 -11.46 7.17 14.23
CA VAL A 186 -12.71 7.85 14.64
C VAL A 186 -13.69 6.87 15.28
N THR A 187 -14.52 7.39 16.18
CA THR A 187 -15.68 6.66 16.72
C THR A 187 -16.94 7.17 16.04
N VAL A 188 -17.81 6.26 15.62
CA VAL A 188 -19.03 6.55 14.86
C VAL A 188 -20.23 5.95 15.60
N ALA A 189 -21.10 6.81 16.12
CA ALA A 189 -22.42 6.39 16.58
C ALA A 189 -23.41 6.46 15.42
N LEU A 190 -24.24 5.42 15.28
CA LEU A 190 -25.41 5.37 14.41
C LEU A 190 -26.68 5.60 15.25
N GLU A 191 -27.66 6.28 14.68
CA GLU A 191 -29.01 6.43 15.24
C GLU A 191 -30.05 6.22 14.14
N VAL A 192 -31.23 5.69 14.51
CA VAL A 192 -32.40 5.60 13.63
C VAL A 192 -33.63 6.04 14.43
N ALA A 193 -34.53 6.83 13.81
CA ALA A 193 -35.62 7.48 14.53
C ALA A 193 -36.75 6.53 15.02
N ILE A 194 -36.70 5.24 14.67
CA ILE A 194 -37.61 4.20 15.15
C ILE A 194 -36.85 3.33 16.14
N LYS A 195 -37.25 3.35 17.42
CA LYS A 195 -36.58 2.60 18.50
C LYS A 195 -36.64 1.09 18.31
N GLU A 196 -37.67 0.60 17.61
CA GLU A 196 -37.88 -0.81 17.27
C GLU A 196 -37.06 -1.29 16.06
N ALA A 197 -36.27 -0.42 15.41
CA ALA A 197 -35.48 -0.78 14.23
C ALA A 197 -34.06 -1.28 14.60
N LEU A 198 -33.71 -2.46 14.09
CA LEU A 198 -32.36 -3.01 14.17
C LEU A 198 -31.47 -2.42 13.08
N ILE A 199 -30.35 -1.79 13.46
CA ILE A 199 -29.31 -1.39 12.50
C ILE A 199 -28.29 -2.54 12.35
N VAL A 200 -27.94 -2.88 11.12
CA VAL A 200 -26.76 -3.69 10.76
C VAL A 200 -25.82 -2.88 9.86
N TYR A 201 -24.53 -3.21 9.88
CA TYR A 201 -23.50 -2.43 9.19
C TYR A 201 -22.34 -3.27 8.67
N THR A 202 -21.57 -2.71 7.75
CA THR A 202 -20.36 -3.27 7.15
C THR A 202 -19.31 -2.17 6.99
N LEU A 203 -18.01 -2.52 7.03
CA LEU A 203 -16.89 -1.56 6.91
C LEU A 203 -16.03 -1.79 5.65
N ASP A 204 -16.23 -2.91 4.97
CA ASP A 204 -15.57 -3.31 3.73
C ASP A 204 -16.31 -2.82 2.47
N GLY A 205 -17.40 -2.07 2.63
CA GLY A 205 -18.24 -1.61 1.52
C GLY A 205 -19.17 -2.67 0.92
N THR A 206 -19.26 -3.89 1.48
CA THR A 206 -20.29 -4.87 1.12
C THR A 206 -21.68 -4.42 1.59
N GLU A 207 -22.77 -4.97 1.04
CA GLU A 207 -24.12 -4.57 1.46
C GLU A 207 -24.54 -5.25 2.78
N PRO A 208 -25.00 -4.49 3.79
CA PRO A 208 -25.28 -5.04 5.12
C PRO A 208 -26.62 -5.80 5.16
N ALA A 209 -26.57 -7.11 4.92
CA ALA A 209 -27.71 -8.00 5.02
C ALA A 209 -27.89 -8.55 6.46
N VAL A 210 -29.13 -8.59 6.95
CA VAL A 210 -29.48 -8.92 8.35
C VAL A 210 -29.05 -10.32 8.82
N ALA A 211 -28.73 -11.23 7.89
CA ALA A 211 -28.27 -12.59 8.15
C ALA A 211 -26.74 -12.75 8.25
N THR A 212 -25.96 -11.77 7.77
CA THR A 212 -24.49 -11.89 7.63
C THR A 212 -23.72 -10.71 8.24
N ALA A 213 -24.30 -9.51 8.24
CA ALA A 213 -23.67 -8.30 8.75
C ALA A 213 -23.79 -8.18 10.29
N PRO A 214 -22.76 -7.65 10.99
CA PRO A 214 -22.84 -7.38 12.41
C PRO A 214 -23.97 -6.39 12.74
N ARG A 215 -24.60 -6.64 13.89
CA ARG A 215 -25.61 -5.75 14.49
C ARG A 215 -24.91 -4.59 15.18
N TYR A 216 -25.47 -3.40 15.07
CA TYR A 216 -25.00 -2.24 15.82
C TYR A 216 -25.51 -2.31 17.26
N ASP A 217 -24.59 -2.54 18.19
CA ASP A 217 -24.82 -2.62 19.64
C ASP A 217 -24.16 -1.46 20.43
N GLY A 218 -23.16 -0.80 19.83
CA GLY A 218 -22.50 0.39 20.35
C GLY A 218 -21.64 1.12 19.32
N PRO A 219 -21.03 2.27 19.68
CA PRO A 219 -20.29 3.12 18.74
C PRO A 219 -19.11 2.40 18.07
N ILE A 220 -19.08 2.44 16.74
CA ILE A 220 -18.12 1.72 15.89
C ILE A 220 -16.78 2.47 15.87
N GLN A 221 -15.65 1.79 16.11
CA GLN A 221 -14.32 2.37 15.90
C GLN A 221 -13.79 2.09 14.49
N VAL A 222 -13.70 3.13 13.67
CA VAL A 222 -13.09 3.09 12.34
C VAL A 222 -11.60 3.41 12.49
N LYS A 223 -10.77 2.37 12.47
CA LYS A 223 -9.32 2.44 12.77
C LYS A 223 -8.42 2.62 11.54
N ALA A 224 -8.96 2.36 10.35
CA ALA A 224 -8.32 2.52 9.04
C ALA A 224 -9.38 2.97 8.04
N SER A 225 -8.97 3.46 6.86
CA SER A 225 -9.90 3.96 5.85
C SER A 225 -10.91 2.89 5.42
N ALA A 226 -12.19 3.22 5.48
CA ALA A 226 -13.29 2.27 5.36
C ALA A 226 -14.55 2.95 4.81
N VAL A 227 -15.37 2.17 4.08
CA VAL A 227 -16.70 2.59 3.66
C VAL A 227 -17.72 1.95 4.60
N LEU A 228 -18.20 2.73 5.56
CA LEU A 228 -19.26 2.31 6.46
C LEU A 228 -20.58 2.30 5.67
N LYS A 229 -21.07 1.12 5.34
CA LYS A 229 -22.46 0.94 4.89
C LYS A 229 -23.31 0.50 6.06
N SER A 230 -24.53 1.03 6.17
CA SER A 230 -25.47 0.69 7.23
C SER A 230 -26.91 0.68 6.73
N ARG A 231 -27.74 -0.17 7.36
CA ARG A 231 -29.15 -0.35 6.99
C ARG A 231 -29.98 -0.67 8.22
N ALA A 232 -31.17 -0.06 8.33
CA ALA A 232 -32.14 -0.34 9.38
C ALA A 232 -33.19 -1.35 8.91
N PHE A 233 -33.59 -2.24 9.81
CA PHE A 233 -34.60 -3.28 9.59
C PHE A 233 -35.65 -3.23 10.72
N VAL A 234 -36.92 -3.27 10.36
CA VAL A 234 -38.04 -3.32 11.31
C VAL A 234 -38.67 -4.72 11.28
N PRO A 235 -39.01 -5.33 12.44
CA PRO A 235 -39.66 -6.65 12.48
C PRO A 235 -40.92 -6.68 11.61
N GLY A 236 -41.08 -7.72 10.79
CA GLY A 236 -42.06 -7.76 9.71
C GLY A 236 -41.47 -7.57 8.30
N GLY A 237 -40.15 -7.43 8.17
CA GLY A 237 -39.44 -7.53 6.89
C GLY A 237 -39.32 -6.23 6.10
N LYS A 238 -39.52 -5.08 6.75
CA LYS A 238 -39.24 -3.77 6.14
C LYS A 238 -37.82 -3.31 6.44
N GLU A 239 -37.23 -2.63 5.48
CA GLU A 239 -35.83 -2.22 5.45
C GLU A 239 -35.69 -0.78 4.91
N SER A 240 -34.68 -0.04 5.38
CA SER A 240 -34.33 1.29 4.88
C SER A 240 -33.58 1.22 3.54
N SER A 241 -33.14 2.36 2.99
CA SER A 241 -32.07 2.35 1.99
C SER A 241 -30.71 1.99 2.64
N VAL A 242 -29.69 1.72 1.83
CA VAL A 242 -28.32 1.50 2.33
C VAL A 242 -27.60 2.83 2.39
N VAL A 243 -27.35 3.32 3.61
CA VAL A 243 -26.57 4.54 3.83
C VAL A 243 -25.09 4.20 3.75
N SER A 244 -24.35 4.94 2.93
CA SER A 244 -22.90 4.76 2.71
C SER A 244 -22.13 5.99 3.19
N THR A 245 -21.07 5.80 3.98
CA THR A 245 -20.22 6.89 4.50
C THR A 245 -18.74 6.49 4.44
N ASP A 246 -17.97 7.17 3.60
CA ASP A 246 -16.50 7.03 3.53
C ASP A 246 -15.83 7.80 4.68
N TYR A 247 -15.00 7.07 5.43
CA TYR A 247 -14.02 7.60 6.35
C TYR A 247 -12.63 7.28 5.82
N THR A 248 -11.82 8.31 5.57
CA THR A 248 -10.43 8.16 5.13
C THR A 248 -9.49 8.56 6.29
N ILE A 249 -8.64 7.63 6.73
CA ILE A 249 -7.89 7.71 7.99
C ILE A 249 -6.37 7.74 7.73
N ALA A 250 -5.69 8.73 8.30
CA ALA A 250 -4.24 8.94 8.26
C ALA A 250 -3.62 9.09 6.85
N GLU A 251 -4.44 9.34 5.83
CA GLU A 251 -4.06 9.57 4.43
C GLU A 251 -4.95 10.65 3.79
N VAL A 252 -4.49 11.26 2.69
CA VAL A 252 -5.30 12.13 1.81
C VAL A 252 -5.18 11.63 0.39
N CYS A 253 -6.28 11.57 -0.36
CA CYS A 253 -6.33 11.03 -1.72
C CYS A 253 -6.47 12.15 -2.76
N ALA A 254 -5.75 12.02 -3.89
CA ALA A 254 -5.92 12.85 -5.09
C ALA A 254 -5.95 11.99 -6.37
N ALA A 255 -6.73 12.42 -7.37
CA ALA A 255 -6.87 11.79 -8.68
C ALA A 255 -7.03 12.86 -9.78
N PRO A 256 -6.46 12.67 -10.99
CA PRO A 256 -6.60 13.62 -12.07
C PRO A 256 -8.06 13.90 -12.44
N GLY A 257 -8.44 15.17 -12.53
CA GLY A 257 -9.79 15.60 -12.92
C GLY A 257 -10.87 15.43 -11.84
N ALA A 258 -10.52 15.00 -10.63
CA ALA A 258 -11.46 14.96 -9.50
C ALA A 258 -11.69 16.35 -8.89
N SER A 259 -12.66 16.45 -7.97
CA SER A 259 -13.08 17.71 -7.34
C SER A 259 -13.61 17.52 -5.91
N GLY A 260 -13.15 16.47 -5.22
CA GLY A 260 -13.60 16.09 -3.88
C GLY A 260 -12.85 16.77 -2.73
N ASP A 261 -12.90 16.15 -1.55
CA ASP A 261 -12.42 16.70 -0.28
C ASP A 261 -11.21 15.98 0.34
N GLY A 262 -10.66 15.01 -0.41
CA GLY A 262 -9.48 14.22 -0.07
C GLY A 262 -9.77 12.80 0.42
N ARG A 263 -11.04 12.37 0.45
CA ARG A 263 -11.43 10.98 0.72
C ARG A 263 -11.12 10.04 -0.45
N ARG A 264 -11.12 8.73 -0.21
CA ARG A 264 -10.96 7.72 -1.28
C ARG A 264 -12.07 7.80 -2.33
N SER A 265 -13.32 7.95 -1.91
CA SER A 265 -14.48 8.11 -2.80
C SER A 265 -14.64 9.53 -3.37
N ALA A 266 -13.92 10.51 -2.81
CA ALA A 266 -13.99 11.92 -3.21
C ALA A 266 -12.58 12.56 -3.14
N PRO A 267 -11.63 12.14 -3.99
CA PRO A 267 -10.27 12.64 -3.97
C PRO A 267 -10.16 14.07 -4.51
N PHE A 268 -9.10 14.79 -4.15
CA PHE A 268 -8.78 16.10 -4.74
C PHE A 268 -8.37 16.00 -6.21
N GLY A 269 -8.63 17.05 -6.98
CA GLY A 269 -8.13 17.21 -8.35
C GLY A 269 -6.68 17.66 -8.42
N SER A 270 -6.17 18.33 -7.37
CA SER A 270 -4.80 18.83 -7.25
C SER A 270 -4.03 18.09 -6.16
N VAL A 271 -2.76 17.79 -6.45
CA VAL A 271 -1.78 17.30 -5.47
C VAL A 271 -1.45 18.37 -4.44
N GLN A 272 -1.35 19.64 -4.85
CA GLN A 272 -1.05 20.76 -3.97
C GLN A 272 -2.14 20.93 -2.89
N GLU A 273 -3.42 20.90 -3.28
CA GLU A 273 -4.56 20.94 -2.33
C GLU A 273 -4.53 19.77 -1.34
N ALA A 274 -4.19 18.56 -1.82
CA ALA A 274 -4.08 17.38 -0.97
C ALA A 274 -2.91 17.47 0.03
N VAL A 275 -1.77 18.05 -0.39
CA VAL A 275 -0.63 18.33 0.48
C VAL A 275 -1.01 19.36 1.56
N GLU A 276 -1.67 20.45 1.19
CA GLU A 276 -2.11 21.48 2.15
C GLU A 276 -3.16 20.96 3.14
N LYS A 277 -4.11 20.14 2.67
CA LYS A 277 -5.04 19.39 3.53
C LYS A 277 -4.28 18.48 4.50
N ALA A 278 -3.29 17.73 4.02
CA ALA A 278 -2.51 16.82 4.84
C ALA A 278 -1.75 17.57 5.93
N GLN A 279 -1.02 18.64 5.57
CA GLN A 279 -0.32 19.52 6.51
C GLN A 279 -1.28 20.08 7.58
N LYS A 280 -2.43 20.62 7.17
CA LYS A 280 -3.43 21.22 8.07
C LYS A 280 -4.04 20.23 9.07
N LEU A 281 -4.10 18.94 8.73
CA LEU A 281 -4.57 17.87 9.60
C LEU A 281 -3.44 17.14 10.36
N GLY A 282 -2.17 17.45 10.11
CA GLY A 282 -1.04 16.69 10.65
C GLY A 282 -0.88 15.29 10.03
N ILE A 283 -1.54 15.03 8.90
CA ILE A 283 -1.45 13.78 8.14
C ILE A 283 -0.12 13.76 7.37
N ARG A 284 0.56 12.61 7.39
CA ARG A 284 1.88 12.42 6.76
C ARG A 284 1.86 11.80 5.37
N THR A 285 0.70 11.35 4.85
CA THR A 285 0.64 10.60 3.59
C THR A 285 -0.40 11.20 2.65
N VAL A 286 0.03 11.59 1.46
CA VAL A 286 -0.85 11.83 0.31
C VAL A 286 -0.68 10.66 -0.67
N LYS A 287 -1.79 10.03 -1.05
CA LYS A 287 -1.84 8.99 -2.08
C LYS A 287 -2.35 9.56 -3.39
N LEU A 288 -1.61 9.30 -4.46
CA LEU A 288 -1.97 9.74 -5.81
C LEU A 288 -2.38 8.54 -6.66
N ALA A 289 -3.53 8.64 -7.31
CA ALA A 289 -3.97 7.65 -8.29
C ALA A 289 -3.07 7.67 -9.54
N THR A 290 -3.05 6.57 -10.31
CA THR A 290 -2.47 6.54 -11.65
C THR A 290 -3.13 7.56 -12.59
N GLY A 291 -2.35 8.11 -13.52
CA GLY A 291 -2.78 9.16 -14.45
C GLY A 291 -1.79 10.32 -14.49
N THR A 292 -2.21 11.48 -15.03
CA THR A 292 -1.36 12.68 -15.18
C THR A 292 -2.01 13.89 -14.51
N PHE A 293 -1.27 14.56 -13.63
CA PHE A 293 -1.63 15.87 -13.05
C PHE A 293 -0.86 17.00 -13.77
N ASP A 294 -1.55 18.08 -14.12
CA ASP A 294 -1.03 19.24 -14.86
C ASP A 294 -0.79 20.45 -13.95
N GLU A 295 0.18 20.32 -13.05
CA GLU A 295 0.50 21.27 -12.00
C GLU A 295 1.98 21.24 -11.61
N SER A 296 2.41 22.30 -10.92
CA SER A 296 3.72 22.41 -10.28
C SER A 296 3.47 22.50 -8.78
N ILE A 297 4.12 21.62 -8.01
CA ILE A 297 3.84 21.37 -6.58
C ILE A 297 5.03 21.81 -5.73
N GLU A 298 4.78 22.34 -4.54
CA GLU A 298 5.81 22.67 -3.56
C GLU A 298 5.55 22.04 -2.18
N ILE A 299 6.58 21.40 -1.62
CA ILE A 299 6.54 20.74 -0.31
C ILE A 299 7.67 21.26 0.58
N SER A 300 7.32 21.81 1.74
CA SER A 300 8.25 22.30 2.76
C SER A 300 8.05 21.68 4.15
N ALA A 301 7.11 20.75 4.25
CA ALA A 301 6.71 20.01 5.46
C ALA A 301 6.89 18.49 5.25
N PRO A 302 6.95 17.67 6.32
CA PRO A 302 7.21 16.23 6.21
C PRO A 302 5.94 15.46 5.81
N VAL A 303 5.49 15.66 4.56
CA VAL A 303 4.35 14.99 3.93
C VAL A 303 4.86 14.14 2.76
N ASN A 304 4.59 12.83 2.83
CA ASN A 304 4.97 11.85 1.83
C ASN A 304 4.02 11.92 0.62
N LEU A 305 4.57 11.80 -0.59
CA LEU A 305 3.79 11.55 -1.80
C LEU A 305 3.96 10.09 -2.23
N SER A 306 2.91 9.29 -2.13
CA SER A 306 2.88 7.90 -2.59
C SER A 306 2.10 7.78 -3.89
N GLY A 307 2.79 7.50 -4.99
CA GLY A 307 2.24 7.49 -6.34
C GLY A 307 1.76 6.14 -6.87
N GLY A 308 0.94 6.21 -7.92
CA GLY A 308 0.54 5.06 -8.71
C GLY A 308 -0.40 4.11 -7.98
N TRP A 309 -1.37 4.63 -7.23
CA TRP A 309 -2.44 3.84 -6.62
C TRP A 309 -3.56 3.53 -7.62
N ASN A 310 -4.28 2.44 -7.40
CA ASN A 310 -5.56 2.20 -8.06
C ASN A 310 -6.62 3.23 -7.61
N THR A 311 -7.75 3.31 -8.33
CA THR A 311 -8.83 4.28 -8.07
C THR A 311 -9.51 4.12 -6.71
N GLU A 312 -9.36 2.98 -6.05
CA GLU A 312 -9.86 2.69 -4.70
C GLU A 312 -8.86 3.03 -3.59
N TYR A 313 -7.61 3.35 -3.94
CA TYR A 313 -6.48 3.52 -3.02
C TYR A 313 -6.22 2.30 -2.12
N SER A 314 -6.70 1.12 -2.55
CA SER A 314 -6.59 -0.17 -1.87
C SER A 314 -5.25 -0.87 -2.16
N ALA A 315 -4.69 -0.68 -3.37
CA ALA A 315 -3.40 -1.25 -3.77
C ALA A 315 -2.60 -0.35 -4.74
N PRO A 316 -1.26 -0.49 -4.79
CA PRO A 316 -0.45 0.06 -5.87
C PRO A 316 -0.79 -0.61 -7.21
N ALA A 317 -0.90 0.19 -8.26
CA ALA A 317 -1.07 -0.28 -9.64
C ALA A 317 0.28 -0.67 -10.29
N ALA A 318 0.26 -1.03 -11.58
CA ALA A 318 1.49 -1.22 -12.35
C ALA A 318 2.21 0.11 -12.67
N GLU A 319 1.46 1.18 -12.91
CA GLU A 319 2.01 2.47 -13.36
C GLU A 319 2.36 3.43 -12.20
N ARG A 320 3.25 4.39 -12.48
CA ARG A 320 3.55 5.54 -11.62
C ARG A 320 2.55 6.66 -11.87
N THR A 321 2.29 7.51 -10.88
CA THR A 321 1.58 8.78 -11.13
C THR A 321 2.49 9.72 -11.90
N ARG A 322 2.01 10.30 -13.00
CA ARG A 322 2.72 11.35 -13.74
C ARG A 322 2.34 12.72 -13.21
N LEU A 323 3.34 13.57 -13.01
CA LEU A 323 3.20 15.01 -12.82
C LEU A 323 3.82 15.69 -14.03
N ARG A 324 3.13 16.65 -14.64
CA ARG A 324 3.64 17.47 -15.75
C ARG A 324 3.62 18.94 -15.34
N GLY A 325 4.80 19.52 -15.20
CA GLY A 325 4.99 20.89 -14.76
C GLY A 325 4.47 21.88 -15.79
N ARG A 326 3.97 23.03 -15.33
CA ARG A 326 3.46 24.07 -16.22
C ARG A 326 4.61 24.84 -16.88
N SER A 327 4.42 25.31 -18.10
CA SER A 327 5.40 26.16 -18.80
C SER A 327 5.62 27.48 -18.06
N SER A 328 6.85 28.00 -18.05
CA SER A 328 7.20 29.26 -17.38
C SER A 328 8.17 30.12 -18.18
N ALA A 329 7.75 31.35 -18.48
CA ALA A 329 8.64 32.40 -18.98
C ALA A 329 9.59 32.95 -17.91
N ALA A 330 9.25 32.81 -16.62
CA ALA A 330 10.07 33.26 -15.50
C ALA A 330 10.92 32.11 -14.96
N SER A 331 12.19 32.03 -15.40
CA SER A 331 13.13 30.99 -14.97
C SER A 331 14.59 31.43 -15.08
N SER A 332 15.47 30.87 -14.24
CA SER A 332 16.92 31.15 -14.25
C SER A 332 17.71 29.94 -13.75
N LYS A 333 19.04 29.89 -13.94
CA LYS A 333 19.89 28.81 -13.39
C LYS A 333 19.72 28.63 -11.87
N LYS A 334 19.51 29.72 -11.11
CA LYS A 334 19.31 29.70 -9.65
C LYS A 334 17.87 29.39 -9.23
N ALA A 335 16.91 29.60 -10.12
CA ALA A 335 15.49 29.35 -9.89
C ALA A 335 14.89 28.77 -11.18
N PRO A 336 15.16 27.49 -11.49
CA PRO A 336 14.45 26.80 -12.56
C PRO A 336 12.98 26.64 -12.18
N ALA A 337 12.12 26.62 -13.19
CA ALA A 337 10.77 26.06 -13.07
C ALA A 337 10.88 24.61 -12.58
N ALA A 338 9.84 24.11 -11.92
CA ALA A 338 9.84 22.77 -11.34
C ALA A 338 8.47 22.13 -11.47
N THR A 339 8.43 20.82 -11.66
CA THR A 339 7.20 20.04 -11.50
C THR A 339 6.96 19.68 -10.04
N LEU A 340 8.02 19.27 -9.34
CA LEU A 340 8.04 19.16 -7.89
C LEU A 340 9.21 19.98 -7.31
N ARG A 341 8.91 20.84 -6.34
CA ARG A 341 9.89 21.54 -5.51
C ARG A 341 9.79 21.00 -4.08
N VAL A 342 10.93 20.62 -3.50
CA VAL A 342 11.00 20.19 -2.09
C VAL A 342 12.04 21.04 -1.37
N ALA A 343 11.61 21.94 -0.49
CA ALA A 343 12.48 23.00 0.03
C ALA A 343 12.33 23.20 1.54
N GLY A 344 13.44 23.52 2.22
CA GLY A 344 13.43 23.83 3.64
C GLY A 344 13.59 22.61 4.56
N LYS A 345 14.15 22.83 5.75
CA LYS A 345 14.46 21.80 6.74
C LYS A 345 13.25 21.03 7.30
N GLY A 346 12.03 21.49 7.06
CA GLY A 346 10.80 20.74 7.38
C GLY A 346 10.62 19.50 6.48
N ALA A 347 11.13 19.56 5.24
CA ALA A 347 11.22 18.43 4.32
C ALA A 347 12.47 17.56 4.59
N GLY A 348 12.62 17.10 5.84
CA GLY A 348 13.73 16.25 6.28
C GLY A 348 13.59 14.77 5.87
N SER A 349 14.54 13.94 6.31
CA SER A 349 14.67 12.50 5.96
C SER A 349 13.52 11.56 6.35
N ALA A 350 12.48 12.07 7.03
CA ALA A 350 11.22 11.35 7.23
C ALA A 350 10.25 11.49 6.03
N LEU A 351 10.51 12.43 5.11
CA LEU A 351 9.72 12.66 3.91
C LEU A 351 10.15 11.68 2.81
N VAL A 352 9.24 10.80 2.41
CA VAL A 352 9.40 9.88 1.29
C VAL A 352 8.53 10.32 0.11
N VAL A 353 9.13 10.43 -1.07
CA VAL A 353 8.43 10.56 -2.34
C VAL A 353 8.64 9.28 -3.11
N GLU A 354 7.57 8.62 -3.57
CA GLU A 354 7.68 7.32 -4.23
C GLU A 354 6.74 7.17 -5.43
N ARG A 355 7.17 6.36 -6.42
CA ARG A 355 6.36 5.97 -7.58
C ARG A 355 5.76 7.15 -8.38
N LEU A 356 6.52 8.24 -8.50
CA LEU A 356 6.19 9.41 -9.32
C LEU A 356 7.03 9.47 -10.60
N GLU A 357 6.42 9.95 -11.69
CA GLU A 357 7.10 10.42 -12.89
C GLU A 357 6.94 11.94 -13.03
N MET A 358 7.99 12.70 -12.73
CA MET A 358 8.00 14.17 -12.76
C MET A 358 8.59 14.68 -14.07
N ARG A 359 7.77 15.30 -14.93
CA ARG A 359 8.22 15.86 -16.23
C ARG A 359 8.20 17.39 -16.18
N GLY A 360 9.37 18.01 -16.34
CA GLY A 360 9.51 19.47 -16.35
C GLY A 360 8.65 20.15 -17.42
N GLY A 361 8.11 21.33 -17.10
CA GLY A 361 7.45 22.20 -18.08
C GLY A 361 8.45 22.87 -19.03
N GLU A 362 7.93 23.51 -20.07
CA GLU A 362 8.71 24.32 -21.03
C GLU A 362 9.18 25.63 -20.37
N ALA A 363 10.49 25.91 -20.40
CA ALA A 363 11.06 27.14 -19.84
C ALA A 363 12.47 27.42 -20.40
N THR A 364 13.10 28.53 -20.01
CA THR A 364 14.55 28.69 -20.23
C THR A 364 15.36 27.83 -19.26
N TYR A 365 14.86 27.67 -18.02
CA TYR A 365 15.37 26.78 -16.98
C TYR A 365 14.20 26.04 -16.30
N SER A 366 14.16 24.71 -16.33
CA SER A 366 13.10 23.87 -15.73
C SER A 366 13.69 22.63 -15.05
N ALA A 367 12.87 21.83 -14.38
CA ALA A 367 13.26 20.51 -13.90
C ALA A 367 12.02 19.64 -13.65
N GLY A 368 12.20 18.32 -13.69
CA GLY A 368 11.24 17.42 -13.06
C GLY A 368 11.19 17.69 -11.55
N LEU A 369 12.37 17.80 -10.92
CA LEU A 369 12.52 17.96 -9.48
C LEU A 369 13.57 19.02 -9.10
N VAL A 370 13.25 19.85 -8.11
CA VAL A 370 14.21 20.71 -7.41
C VAL A 370 14.18 20.39 -5.93
N VAL A 371 15.34 20.22 -5.30
CA VAL A 371 15.45 20.03 -3.84
C VAL A 371 16.40 21.08 -3.25
N ALA A 372 15.95 21.82 -2.24
CA ALA A 372 16.62 23.04 -1.79
C ALA A 372 16.61 23.29 -0.26
N ASP A 373 17.41 24.27 0.17
CA ASP A 373 17.25 24.98 1.45
C ASP A 373 17.28 24.11 2.72
N GLY A 374 18.10 23.05 2.71
CA GLY A 374 18.26 22.12 3.82
C GLY A 374 17.25 20.96 3.86
N ALA A 375 16.46 20.78 2.80
CA ALA A 375 15.63 19.58 2.64
C ALA A 375 16.51 18.32 2.44
N SER A 376 16.08 17.19 2.98
CA SER A 376 16.77 15.88 2.89
C SER A 376 15.83 14.68 2.66
N PRO A 377 14.85 14.77 1.75
CA PRO A 377 13.87 13.70 1.48
C PRO A 377 14.49 12.45 0.83
N GLU A 378 13.77 11.34 0.87
CA GLU A 378 14.12 10.10 0.17
C GLU A 378 13.18 9.83 -1.01
N PHE A 379 13.74 9.68 -2.22
CA PHE A 379 13.02 9.37 -3.46
C PHE A 379 13.16 7.88 -3.80
N LYS A 380 12.04 7.16 -3.97
CA LYS A 380 12.00 5.71 -4.22
C LYS A 380 11.21 5.37 -5.48
N ASP A 381 11.80 4.62 -6.41
CA ASP A 381 11.13 4.25 -7.67
C ASP A 381 10.57 5.49 -8.42
N CYS A 382 11.28 6.61 -8.35
CA CYS A 382 10.89 7.85 -9.01
C CYS A 382 11.57 8.00 -10.36
N ALA A 383 10.84 8.50 -11.36
CA ALA A 383 11.43 9.04 -12.57
C ALA A 383 11.32 10.57 -12.57
N ALA A 384 12.37 11.25 -13.00
CA ALA A 384 12.36 12.69 -13.25
C ALA A 384 12.94 12.95 -14.64
N TYR A 385 12.33 13.90 -15.37
CA TYR A 385 12.72 14.28 -16.72
C TYR A 385 12.84 15.80 -16.84
N GLY A 386 13.89 16.27 -17.50
CA GLY A 386 13.94 17.64 -17.98
C GLY A 386 12.79 17.93 -18.96
N GLY A 387 12.21 19.12 -18.86
CA GLY A 387 11.31 19.68 -19.88
C GLY A 387 12.04 20.27 -21.09
N PHE A 388 11.32 21.00 -21.94
CA PHE A 388 11.85 21.61 -23.18
C PHE A 388 12.39 23.03 -22.95
N GLY A 389 13.65 23.30 -23.29
CA GLY A 389 14.22 24.63 -23.07
C GLY A 389 15.54 24.96 -23.77
N SER A 390 15.73 26.24 -24.09
CA SER A 390 16.78 26.69 -25.03
C SER A 390 18.20 26.68 -24.47
N TYR A 391 18.40 27.02 -23.19
CA TYR A 391 19.74 27.20 -22.60
C TYR A 391 20.21 26.01 -21.74
N GLY A 392 19.30 25.33 -21.06
CA GLY A 392 19.57 24.00 -20.50
C GLY A 392 19.44 23.86 -19.00
N TYR A 393 19.12 22.64 -18.59
CA TYR A 393 18.76 22.22 -17.23
C TYR A 393 18.61 20.68 -17.17
N GLY A 394 17.93 20.11 -16.18
CA GLY A 394 17.97 18.65 -15.97
C GLY A 394 16.73 18.02 -15.39
N ALA A 395 16.83 16.72 -15.10
CA ALA A 395 15.81 16.01 -14.33
C ALA A 395 15.76 16.49 -12.88
N VAL A 396 16.94 16.67 -12.27
CA VAL A 396 17.07 17.07 -10.86
C VAL A 396 18.11 18.18 -10.69
N SER A 397 17.74 19.22 -9.92
CA SER A 397 18.64 20.28 -9.45
C SER A 397 18.64 20.34 -7.92
N LEU A 398 19.82 20.29 -7.30
CA LEU A 398 20.00 20.37 -5.85
C LEU A 398 20.75 21.66 -5.45
N THR A 399 20.32 22.31 -4.37
CA THR A 399 21.02 23.51 -3.83
C THR A 399 20.89 23.61 -2.32
N GLY A 400 21.99 23.46 -1.57
CA GLY A 400 21.96 23.44 -0.10
C GLY A 400 21.13 22.30 0.53
N ALA A 401 20.90 21.22 -0.22
CA ALA A 401 20.06 20.08 0.16
C ALA A 401 20.88 18.79 0.37
N ALA A 402 20.27 17.75 0.94
CA ALA A 402 20.89 16.44 1.15
C ALA A 402 19.92 15.24 0.94
N PRO A 403 19.28 15.09 -0.24
CA PRO A 403 18.35 13.98 -0.51
C PRO A 403 19.03 12.63 -0.77
N VAL A 404 18.24 11.57 -0.64
CA VAL A 404 18.59 10.19 -1.02
C VAL A 404 17.73 9.75 -2.22
N PHE A 405 18.34 9.12 -3.21
CA PHE A 405 17.67 8.55 -4.39
C PHE A 405 17.90 7.04 -4.44
N ARG A 406 16.82 6.25 -4.55
CA ARG A 406 16.87 4.79 -4.72
C ARG A 406 16.02 4.31 -5.89
N SER A 407 16.59 3.46 -6.74
CA SER A 407 15.89 2.87 -7.88
C SER A 407 15.27 3.92 -8.81
N THR A 408 15.93 5.08 -8.94
CA THR A 408 15.39 6.24 -9.67
C THR A 408 15.92 6.32 -11.10
N ARG A 409 15.18 7.02 -11.97
CA ARG A 409 15.63 7.38 -13.32
C ARG A 409 15.59 8.90 -13.48
N LEU A 410 16.75 9.53 -13.50
CA LEU A 410 16.91 10.98 -13.62
C LEU A 410 17.50 11.27 -15.02
N ASP A 411 16.65 11.75 -15.93
CA ASP A 411 16.94 11.87 -17.36
C ASP A 411 16.87 13.34 -17.83
N GLY A 412 18.00 13.89 -18.25
CA GLY A 412 18.18 15.34 -18.42
C GLY A 412 17.29 16.03 -19.44
N GLY A 413 16.58 15.29 -20.29
CA GLY A 413 15.70 15.86 -21.31
C GLY A 413 16.50 16.55 -22.43
N GLU A 414 15.92 17.60 -23.01
CA GLU A 414 16.44 18.28 -24.20
C GLU A 414 17.15 19.60 -23.87
N GLY A 415 17.76 20.24 -24.88
CA GLY A 415 18.22 21.63 -24.84
C GLY A 415 19.66 21.84 -25.29
N ALA A 416 20.24 22.99 -24.94
CA ALA A 416 21.68 23.23 -25.17
C ALA A 416 22.54 22.46 -24.15
N THR A 417 22.25 22.55 -22.85
CA THR A 417 22.99 21.84 -21.80
C THR A 417 22.05 20.99 -20.94
N SER A 418 22.28 19.69 -20.83
CA SER A 418 21.34 18.79 -20.12
C SER A 418 22.00 17.94 -19.03
N TYR A 419 21.28 17.75 -17.91
CA TYR A 419 21.81 17.11 -16.68
C TYR A 419 20.88 16.02 -16.15
N GLY A 420 21.39 14.81 -15.90
CA GLY A 420 20.65 13.80 -15.12
C GLY A 420 20.46 14.25 -13.68
N LEU A 421 21.59 14.56 -13.02
CA LEU A 421 21.63 15.15 -11.68
C LEU A 421 22.62 16.32 -11.65
N SER A 422 22.12 17.51 -11.34
CA SER A 422 22.92 18.71 -11.05
C SER A 422 22.96 18.97 -9.55
N VAL A 423 24.15 19.03 -8.97
CA VAL A 423 24.40 19.28 -7.54
C VAL A 423 25.25 20.55 -7.41
N ASP A 424 24.70 21.59 -6.76
CA ASP A 424 25.39 22.87 -6.51
C ASP A 424 25.36 23.14 -5.00
N SER A 425 26.52 23.25 -4.35
CA SER A 425 26.61 23.57 -2.92
C SER A 425 25.75 22.64 -2.03
N ALA A 426 25.71 21.34 -2.35
CA ALA A 426 24.74 20.37 -1.83
C ALA A 426 25.33 18.96 -1.69
N GLU A 427 24.64 18.09 -0.95
CA GLU A 427 24.94 16.66 -0.84
C GLU A 427 23.92 15.79 -1.60
N ALA A 428 24.31 14.58 -1.99
CA ALA A 428 23.37 13.59 -2.53
C ALA A 428 23.85 12.15 -2.32
N VAL A 429 22.93 11.25 -1.98
CA VAL A 429 23.16 9.79 -2.01
C VAL A 429 22.32 9.17 -3.11
N VAL A 430 22.92 8.39 -4.01
CA VAL A 430 22.27 7.80 -5.19
C VAL A 430 22.59 6.31 -5.27
N LEU A 431 21.56 5.46 -5.25
CA LEU A 431 21.69 4.01 -5.12
C LEU A 431 20.80 3.29 -6.14
N SER A 432 21.39 2.36 -6.90
CA SER A 432 20.67 1.56 -7.91
C SER A 432 19.88 2.42 -8.92
N SER A 433 20.43 3.57 -9.34
CA SER A 433 19.72 4.57 -10.17
C SER A 433 20.38 4.81 -11.54
N PHE A 434 19.62 5.42 -12.45
CA PHE A 434 20.11 5.93 -13.73
C PHE A 434 20.23 7.47 -13.66
N LEU A 435 21.43 8.00 -13.85
CA LEU A 435 21.74 9.43 -13.99
C LEU A 435 22.15 9.71 -15.44
N LEU A 436 21.24 10.25 -16.25
CA LEU A 436 21.38 10.29 -17.70
C LEU A 436 21.31 11.73 -18.21
N ALA A 437 22.23 12.10 -19.09
CA ALA A 437 22.28 13.42 -19.68
C ALA A 437 21.05 13.80 -20.52
N GLY A 438 20.29 12.84 -21.07
CA GLY A 438 19.27 13.13 -22.09
C GLY A 438 19.89 13.47 -23.44
N THR A 439 19.30 14.40 -24.19
CA THR A 439 19.61 14.70 -25.60
C THR A 439 20.23 16.09 -25.83
N GLY A 440 20.69 16.78 -24.79
CA GLY A 440 21.34 18.09 -24.91
C GLY A 440 22.54 18.11 -25.87
N THR A 441 22.74 19.25 -26.54
CA THR A 441 23.56 19.36 -27.76
C THR A 441 24.93 20.02 -27.58
N VAL A 442 25.04 20.98 -26.67
CA VAL A 442 26.30 21.67 -26.32
C VAL A 442 26.99 20.97 -25.16
N GLY A 443 26.23 20.61 -24.11
CA GLY A 443 26.73 19.89 -22.95
C GLY A 443 25.77 18.78 -22.49
N GLY A 444 26.30 17.61 -22.13
CA GLY A 444 25.52 16.49 -21.61
C GLY A 444 26.20 15.82 -20.42
N TYR A 445 25.54 15.82 -19.26
CA TYR A 445 26.11 15.37 -18.00
C TYR A 445 25.19 14.33 -17.33
N GLY A 446 25.69 13.12 -17.07
CA GLY A 446 24.95 12.17 -16.22
C GLY A 446 24.83 12.73 -14.79
N LEU A 447 25.98 13.02 -14.19
CA LEU A 447 26.15 13.77 -12.95
C LEU A 447 27.03 15.00 -13.17
N ALA A 448 26.63 16.15 -12.63
CA ALA A 448 27.52 17.29 -12.43
C ALA A 448 27.43 17.77 -10.97
N ALA A 449 28.56 17.76 -10.27
CA ALA A 449 28.67 18.24 -8.89
C ALA A 449 29.62 19.45 -8.82
N THR A 450 29.15 20.53 -8.20
CA THR A 450 29.86 21.79 -7.99
C THR A 450 29.77 22.14 -6.51
N ASP A 451 30.91 22.33 -5.84
CA ASP A 451 30.99 22.64 -4.39
C ASP A 451 30.20 21.65 -3.51
N GLY A 452 30.06 20.39 -3.95
CA GLY A 452 29.12 19.42 -3.38
C GLY A 452 29.72 18.05 -3.07
N LYS A 453 28.99 17.24 -2.31
CA LYS A 453 29.42 15.93 -1.82
C LYS A 453 28.45 14.83 -2.26
N VAL A 454 28.86 14.02 -3.23
CA VAL A 454 27.98 13.04 -3.88
C VAL A 454 28.49 11.62 -3.66
N ALA A 455 27.59 10.75 -3.21
CA ALA A 455 27.82 9.33 -3.00
C ALA A 455 26.94 8.50 -3.93
N VAL A 456 27.52 7.91 -4.98
CA VAL A 456 26.80 7.10 -5.97
C VAL A 456 27.25 5.65 -5.91
N SER A 457 26.31 4.71 -5.86
CA SER A 457 26.62 3.27 -5.91
C SER A 457 25.64 2.46 -6.74
N SER A 458 26.14 1.39 -7.39
CA SER A 458 25.36 0.46 -8.24
C SER A 458 24.51 1.14 -9.31
N SER A 459 24.97 2.29 -9.79
CA SER A 459 24.21 3.20 -10.64
C SER A 459 24.88 3.40 -11.99
N VAL A 460 24.07 3.69 -13.01
CA VAL A 460 24.52 4.07 -14.36
C VAL A 460 24.59 5.59 -14.44
N LEU A 461 25.74 6.14 -14.81
CA LEU A 461 25.95 7.58 -15.01
C LEU A 461 26.37 7.81 -16.46
N ALA A 462 25.54 8.46 -17.27
CA ALA A 462 25.76 8.56 -18.70
C ALA A 462 25.67 9.99 -19.25
N GLY A 463 26.74 10.40 -19.94
CA GLY A 463 26.72 11.46 -20.95
C GLY A 463 26.02 10.99 -22.24
N ASN A 464 26.03 11.85 -23.28
CA ASN A 464 25.31 11.66 -24.53
C ASN A 464 26.18 12.01 -25.77
N ALA A 465 25.57 12.55 -26.83
CA ALA A 465 26.23 12.94 -28.07
C ALA A 465 26.62 14.44 -28.16
N ALA A 466 26.55 15.19 -27.06
CA ALA A 466 26.85 16.63 -27.01
C ALA A 466 28.28 16.99 -27.43
N ASN A 467 28.54 18.26 -27.75
CA ASN A 467 29.88 18.77 -28.01
C ASN A 467 30.85 18.50 -26.82
N VAL A 468 30.38 18.68 -25.59
CA VAL A 468 31.07 18.27 -24.35
C VAL A 468 30.19 17.30 -23.59
N SER A 469 30.69 16.10 -23.25
CA SER A 469 29.86 15.08 -22.61
C SER A 469 30.59 14.28 -21.53
N TYR A 470 29.99 14.18 -20.33
CA TYR A 470 30.57 13.48 -19.19
C TYR A 470 29.58 12.54 -18.50
N GLY A 471 30.06 11.36 -18.09
CA GLY A 471 29.29 10.46 -17.23
C GLY A 471 29.13 11.06 -15.84
N ALA A 472 30.25 11.46 -15.23
CA ALA A 472 30.28 12.29 -14.02
C ALA A 472 31.29 13.44 -14.15
N ALA A 473 30.94 14.62 -13.64
CA ALA A 473 31.82 15.78 -13.56
C ALA A 473 31.86 16.35 -12.14
N PHE A 474 33.05 16.62 -11.62
CA PHE A 474 33.29 17.13 -10.27
C PHE A 474 34.07 18.44 -10.32
N TYR A 475 33.51 19.50 -9.74
CA TYR A 475 34.08 20.84 -9.65
C TYR A 475 34.16 21.25 -8.18
N ASN A 476 35.37 21.52 -7.67
CA ASN A 476 35.64 21.84 -6.26
C ASN A 476 34.95 20.89 -5.23
N SER A 477 34.77 19.63 -5.62
CA SER A 477 33.94 18.64 -4.92
C SER A 477 34.85 17.60 -4.25
N LYS A 478 34.81 17.55 -2.93
CA LYS A 478 35.67 16.72 -2.07
C LYS A 478 34.87 15.59 -1.42
N ASP A 479 35.53 14.49 -1.07
CA ASP A 479 34.93 13.27 -0.52
C ASP A 479 33.81 12.63 -1.37
N ALA A 480 33.73 12.96 -2.66
CA ALA A 480 32.79 12.30 -3.58
C ALA A 480 33.18 10.82 -3.78
N ARG A 481 32.21 9.94 -4.00
CA ARG A 481 32.46 8.49 -4.19
C ARG A 481 31.57 7.89 -5.28
N LEU A 482 32.18 7.12 -6.18
CA LEU A 482 31.56 6.30 -7.22
C LEU A 482 31.94 4.84 -6.96
N GLU A 483 30.95 3.99 -6.66
CA GLU A 483 31.18 2.66 -6.08
C GLU A 483 30.34 1.58 -6.78
N ASN A 484 30.97 0.69 -7.54
CA ASN A 484 30.26 -0.27 -8.39
C ASN A 484 29.36 0.44 -9.43
N CYS A 485 29.83 1.53 -10.05
CA CYS A 485 29.06 2.29 -11.03
C CYS A 485 29.44 1.93 -12.48
N THR A 486 28.50 2.13 -13.42
CA THR A 486 28.80 2.12 -14.86
C THR A 486 28.78 3.57 -15.34
N VAL A 487 29.95 4.13 -15.62
CA VAL A 487 30.16 5.54 -15.95
C VAL A 487 30.51 5.68 -17.43
N ALA A 488 29.58 6.19 -18.22
CA ALA A 488 29.73 6.35 -19.66
C ALA A 488 29.84 7.85 -20.03
N GLY A 489 30.97 8.25 -20.60
CA GLY A 489 31.18 9.61 -21.11
C GLY A 489 30.31 9.98 -22.31
N GLY A 490 29.66 9.00 -22.95
CA GLY A 490 28.89 9.20 -24.18
C GLY A 490 29.73 9.08 -25.45
N THR A 491 29.20 9.64 -26.54
CA THR A 491 29.67 9.50 -27.93
C THR A 491 29.83 10.85 -28.65
N GLY A 492 29.85 11.94 -27.88
CA GLY A 492 30.01 13.31 -28.36
C GLY A 492 31.38 13.64 -28.95
N LYS A 493 31.71 14.94 -29.04
CA LYS A 493 33.00 15.39 -29.56
C LYS A 493 34.12 15.28 -28.53
N ASP A 494 34.02 16.03 -27.44
CA ASP A 494 34.97 15.99 -26.34
C ASP A 494 34.32 15.30 -25.14
N VAL A 495 34.65 14.03 -24.91
CA VAL A 495 34.02 13.22 -23.87
C VAL A 495 34.98 12.71 -22.80
N SER A 496 34.47 12.48 -21.59
CA SER A 496 35.18 11.74 -20.55
C SER A 496 34.23 10.91 -19.70
N GLY A 497 34.66 9.73 -19.24
CA GLY A 497 33.88 8.95 -18.27
C GLY A 497 33.69 9.76 -16.98
N VAL A 498 34.80 10.13 -16.35
CA VAL A 498 34.82 11.07 -15.22
C VAL A 498 35.66 12.31 -15.56
N PHE A 499 35.14 13.50 -15.26
CA PHE A 499 35.85 14.77 -15.30
C PHE A 499 36.09 15.30 -13.88
N ILE A 500 37.31 15.73 -13.57
CA ILE A 500 37.75 16.10 -12.23
C ILE A 500 38.45 17.47 -12.28
N SER A 501 37.94 18.44 -11.53
CA SER A 501 38.49 19.80 -11.42
C SER A 501 38.47 20.29 -9.97
N VAL A 502 39.64 20.53 -9.39
CA VAL A 502 39.86 20.87 -7.96
C VAL A 502 39.19 19.84 -7.02
N SER A 503 39.07 18.59 -7.47
CA SER A 503 38.25 17.53 -6.87
C SER A 503 39.04 16.23 -6.71
N ASP A 504 38.61 15.34 -5.82
CA ASP A 504 39.30 14.06 -5.55
C ASP A 504 38.34 12.87 -5.31
N PRO A 505 37.40 12.59 -6.22
CA PRO A 505 36.45 11.49 -6.06
C PRO A 505 37.17 10.15 -5.85
N ALA A 506 36.68 9.33 -4.93
CA ALA A 506 37.01 7.92 -4.88
C ALA A 506 36.24 7.19 -5.99
N ILE A 507 36.93 6.40 -6.81
CA ILE A 507 36.36 5.69 -7.96
C ILE A 507 36.75 4.23 -7.84
N ASP A 508 35.86 3.42 -7.30
CA ASP A 508 36.14 2.03 -6.94
C ASP A 508 35.13 1.07 -7.59
N ASN A 509 35.63 -0.07 -8.09
CA ASN A 509 34.85 -1.12 -8.73
C ASN A 509 33.97 -0.65 -9.92
N CYS A 510 34.32 0.44 -10.59
CA CYS A 510 33.49 1.01 -11.67
C CYS A 510 33.85 0.47 -13.05
N ILE A 511 32.87 0.35 -13.94
CA ILE A 511 33.09 0.28 -15.39
C ILE A 511 33.13 1.72 -15.90
N ILE A 512 34.22 2.12 -16.57
CA ILE A 512 34.43 3.49 -17.07
C ILE A 512 34.60 3.42 -18.59
N THR A 513 33.77 4.15 -19.34
CA THR A 513 33.86 4.20 -20.80
C THR A 513 33.77 5.61 -21.36
N ALA A 514 34.45 5.83 -22.48
CA ALA A 514 34.40 7.03 -23.28
C ALA A 514 34.54 6.61 -24.75
N ASN A 515 33.68 7.13 -25.62
CA ASN A 515 33.65 6.77 -27.04
C ASN A 515 33.50 8.03 -27.92
N GLY A 516 34.24 9.09 -27.56
CA GLY A 516 34.17 10.40 -28.20
C GLY A 516 34.88 10.45 -29.55
N THR A 517 34.36 11.28 -30.46
CA THR A 517 34.88 11.45 -31.83
C THR A 517 36.09 12.38 -31.94
N GLY A 518 36.32 13.24 -30.94
CA GLY A 518 37.49 14.10 -30.80
C GLY A 518 38.37 13.68 -29.63
N LYS A 519 37.98 14.05 -28.41
CA LYS A 519 38.61 13.56 -27.17
C LYS A 519 37.81 12.40 -26.60
N SER A 520 38.50 11.33 -26.21
CA SER A 520 37.90 10.15 -25.58
C SER A 520 38.79 9.67 -24.43
N TYR A 521 38.48 10.11 -23.21
CA TYR A 521 39.27 9.83 -22.01
C TYR A 521 38.46 9.08 -20.96
N GLY A 522 39.04 8.06 -20.31
CA GLY A 522 38.36 7.38 -19.19
C GLY A 522 38.13 8.35 -18.03
N ILE A 523 39.21 8.99 -17.59
CA ILE A 523 39.22 10.04 -16.56
C ILE A 523 40.00 11.25 -17.10
N THR A 524 39.49 12.45 -16.89
CA THR A 524 40.19 13.72 -17.13
C THR A 524 40.45 14.43 -15.81
N ALA A 525 41.72 14.73 -15.53
CA ALA A 525 42.18 15.48 -14.36
C ALA A 525 42.64 16.89 -14.78
N ASN A 526 41.98 17.93 -14.26
CA ASN A 526 42.12 19.31 -14.72
C ASN A 526 42.37 20.31 -13.58
N PHE A 527 43.47 21.07 -13.68
CA PHE A 527 43.94 22.07 -12.70
C PHE A 527 44.27 21.56 -11.27
N GLY A 528 45.38 22.03 -10.71
CA GLY A 528 45.78 21.76 -9.32
C GLY A 528 46.04 20.28 -9.02
N GLU A 529 45.92 19.91 -7.74
CA GLU A 529 46.00 18.53 -7.22
C GLU A 529 44.75 17.68 -7.56
N SER A 530 44.21 17.84 -8.78
CA SER A 530 43.05 17.05 -9.24
C SER A 530 43.47 15.63 -9.56
N ALA A 531 43.15 14.68 -8.68
CA ALA A 531 43.34 13.25 -8.90
C ALA A 531 42.32 12.48 -8.04
N PRO A 532 41.82 11.32 -8.50
CA PRO A 532 40.99 10.45 -7.66
C PRO A 532 41.69 10.14 -6.32
N SER A 533 40.98 10.27 -5.20
CA SER A 533 41.51 9.89 -3.88
C SER A 533 41.73 8.37 -3.77
N ARG A 534 40.91 7.58 -4.49
CA ARG A 534 41.11 6.15 -4.76
C ARG A 534 40.75 5.83 -6.20
N LEU A 535 41.42 4.80 -6.74
CA LEU A 535 41.17 4.27 -8.08
C LEU A 535 41.44 2.75 -8.05
N SER A 536 40.54 1.98 -7.45
CA SER A 536 40.72 0.53 -7.23
C SER A 536 39.72 -0.33 -8.02
N GLY A 537 40.19 -1.41 -8.65
CA GLY A 537 39.33 -2.45 -9.23
C GLY A 537 38.49 -2.05 -10.45
N ASN A 538 38.81 -0.93 -11.13
CA ASN A 538 37.99 -0.41 -12.23
C ASN A 538 38.29 -1.09 -13.58
N LEU A 539 37.28 -1.14 -14.46
CA LEU A 539 37.37 -1.68 -15.81
C LEU A 539 37.16 -0.58 -16.85
N PHE A 540 38.13 -0.36 -17.73
CA PHE A 540 38.10 0.69 -18.75
C PHE A 540 37.74 0.13 -20.14
N LEU A 541 36.81 0.78 -20.84
CA LEU A 541 36.30 0.39 -22.17
C LEU A 541 36.32 1.56 -23.17
N GLY A 542 36.81 1.36 -24.40
CA GLY A 542 36.67 2.34 -25.50
C GLY A 542 37.52 3.62 -25.44
N CYS A 543 38.14 3.92 -24.29
CA CYS A 543 38.86 5.17 -23.98
C CYS A 543 40.12 5.42 -24.83
N ALA A 544 39.93 5.73 -26.12
CA ALA A 544 40.96 5.69 -27.16
C ALA A 544 42.07 6.74 -27.03
N GLY A 545 41.79 7.90 -26.42
CA GLY A 545 42.79 8.94 -26.20
C GLY A 545 43.68 8.65 -24.98
N ALA A 546 43.07 8.27 -23.86
CA ALA A 546 43.74 7.90 -22.62
C ALA A 546 42.78 7.19 -21.65
N LEU A 547 43.32 6.35 -20.76
CA LEU A 547 42.61 5.85 -19.59
C LEU A 547 42.47 6.98 -18.55
N TYR A 548 43.56 7.73 -18.36
CA TYR A 548 43.66 8.92 -17.52
C TYR A 548 44.45 10.00 -18.27
N TRP A 549 43.85 11.17 -18.44
CA TRP A 549 44.49 12.35 -19.03
C TRP A 549 44.72 13.41 -17.97
N ASP A 550 45.99 13.71 -17.71
CA ASP A 550 46.42 14.81 -16.84
C ASP A 550 46.63 16.06 -17.70
N VAL A 551 45.75 17.06 -17.53
CA VAL A 551 45.82 18.34 -18.26
C VAL A 551 47.02 19.19 -17.79
N GLY A 552 47.42 19.07 -16.52
CA GLY A 552 48.49 19.85 -15.90
C GLY A 552 49.87 19.46 -16.43
N THR A 553 50.20 18.16 -16.41
CA THR A 553 51.44 17.65 -17.02
C THR A 553 51.32 17.39 -18.52
N LYS A 554 50.10 17.42 -19.09
CA LYS A 554 49.76 17.06 -20.47
C LYS A 554 50.11 15.60 -20.80
N THR A 555 49.96 14.71 -19.83
CA THR A 555 50.35 13.30 -19.93
C THR A 555 49.15 12.39 -20.16
N ALA A 556 49.22 11.56 -21.21
CA ALA A 556 48.27 10.48 -21.46
C ALA A 556 48.77 9.17 -20.85
N TYR A 557 48.01 8.63 -19.89
CA TYR A 557 48.22 7.29 -19.35
C TYR A 557 47.29 6.33 -20.08
N THR A 558 47.88 5.43 -20.89
CA THR A 558 47.18 4.61 -21.89
C THR A 558 47.22 3.12 -21.58
N GLY A 559 47.95 2.70 -20.55
CA GLY A 559 48.07 1.30 -20.11
C GLY A 559 47.99 1.15 -18.60
N PHE A 560 48.27 -0.07 -18.13
CA PHE A 560 48.39 -0.42 -16.72
C PHE A 560 49.70 -1.17 -16.46
N THR A 561 50.22 -1.08 -15.24
CA THR A 561 51.24 -2.01 -14.71
C THR A 561 50.64 -3.40 -14.45
N HIS A 562 51.48 -4.39 -14.17
CA HIS A 562 51.02 -5.72 -13.72
C HIS A 562 50.20 -5.68 -12.42
N THR A 563 50.29 -4.60 -11.64
CA THR A 563 49.52 -4.32 -10.41
C THR A 563 48.26 -3.48 -10.65
N GLY A 564 47.90 -3.18 -11.91
CA GLY A 564 46.72 -2.35 -12.22
C GLY A 564 46.87 -0.87 -11.86
N ARG A 565 48.10 -0.37 -11.68
CA ARG A 565 48.38 1.08 -11.61
C ARG A 565 48.35 1.66 -13.01
N LEU A 566 47.84 2.87 -13.20
CA LEU A 566 47.92 3.59 -14.48
C LEU A 566 49.39 3.65 -14.97
N ALA A 567 49.62 3.56 -16.29
CA ALA A 567 50.95 3.62 -16.88
C ALA A 567 51.01 4.52 -18.13
N GLY A 568 52.04 5.36 -18.19
CA GLY A 568 52.37 6.21 -19.34
C GLY A 568 53.10 5.44 -20.44
N LYS A 569 53.50 6.15 -21.52
CA LYS A 569 54.23 5.56 -22.65
C LYS A 569 55.62 5.00 -22.27
N ASP A 570 56.20 5.48 -21.17
CA ASP A 570 57.46 5.01 -20.60
C ASP A 570 57.28 3.93 -19.52
N GLY A 571 56.05 3.41 -19.37
CA GLY A 571 55.66 2.41 -18.37
C GLY A 571 55.53 2.94 -16.94
N LYS A 572 55.80 4.24 -16.67
CA LYS A 572 55.75 4.79 -15.32
C LYS A 572 54.34 5.19 -14.91
N PRO A 573 53.97 5.03 -13.62
CA PRO A 573 52.70 5.52 -13.10
C PRO A 573 52.73 7.02 -12.80
N PRO A 574 51.56 7.68 -12.72
CA PRO A 574 51.48 9.03 -12.19
C PRO A 574 51.82 9.05 -10.70
N ALA A 575 52.17 10.23 -10.18
CA ALA A 575 52.36 10.43 -8.74
C ALA A 575 51.04 10.26 -7.96
N LYS A 576 49.93 10.75 -8.53
CA LYS A 576 48.55 10.54 -8.08
C LYS A 576 47.63 10.42 -9.31
N PRO A 577 46.59 9.57 -9.29
CA PRO A 577 46.27 8.59 -8.25
C PRO A 577 47.28 7.44 -8.29
N MET A 578 47.50 6.74 -7.17
CA MET A 578 48.38 5.56 -7.19
C MET A 578 47.82 4.46 -8.12
N GLY A 579 46.52 4.19 -8.00
CA GLY A 579 45.79 3.14 -8.69
C GLY A 579 46.18 1.73 -8.23
N GLU A 580 45.26 0.78 -8.32
CA GLU A 580 45.52 -0.66 -8.12
C GLU A 580 44.42 -1.50 -8.78
N SER A 581 44.74 -2.73 -9.20
CA SER A 581 43.76 -3.72 -9.72
C SER A 581 42.88 -3.26 -10.90
N ASN A 582 43.19 -2.13 -11.53
CA ASN A 582 42.46 -1.62 -12.68
C ASN A 582 42.85 -2.39 -13.96
N SER A 583 41.90 -2.53 -14.88
CA SER A 583 42.03 -3.36 -16.08
C SER A 583 41.35 -2.73 -17.30
N LYS A 584 41.65 -3.25 -18.50
CA LYS A 584 40.93 -2.92 -19.74
C LYS A 584 40.00 -4.08 -20.10
N GLY A 585 38.80 -3.76 -20.56
CA GLY A 585 37.90 -4.74 -21.18
C GLY A 585 37.85 -4.59 -22.70
N THR A 586 37.36 -5.63 -23.37
CA THR A 586 37.27 -5.73 -24.85
C THR A 586 35.84 -5.82 -25.37
N PHE A 587 34.83 -5.82 -24.49
CA PHE A 587 33.41 -5.85 -24.86
C PHE A 587 32.82 -4.44 -24.97
N ALA A 588 31.73 -4.31 -25.74
CA ALA A 588 30.88 -3.13 -25.74
C ALA A 588 29.74 -3.29 -24.70
N LEU A 589 29.35 -2.19 -24.06
CA LEU A 589 28.11 -2.15 -23.27
C LEU A 589 26.89 -2.20 -24.20
N GLY A 590 25.75 -2.65 -23.66
CA GLY A 590 24.45 -2.53 -24.32
C GLY A 590 24.07 -1.07 -24.60
N PRO A 591 23.08 -0.83 -25.47
CA PRO A 591 22.76 0.51 -25.94
C PRO A 591 22.28 1.45 -24.82
N ALA A 592 22.42 2.75 -25.09
CA ALA A 592 21.72 3.78 -24.35
C ALA A 592 20.19 3.56 -24.42
N PRO A 593 19.42 3.88 -23.37
CA PRO A 593 19.84 4.49 -22.11
C PRO A 593 20.24 3.48 -21.02
N ALA A 594 20.31 2.18 -21.33
CA ALA A 594 20.55 1.14 -20.34
C ALA A 594 22.03 0.99 -19.97
N TYR A 595 22.93 0.99 -20.97
CA TYR A 595 24.36 0.68 -20.78
C TYR A 595 24.57 -0.68 -20.09
N ALA A 596 23.70 -1.64 -20.40
CA ALA A 596 23.68 -2.97 -19.81
C ALA A 596 25.02 -3.69 -19.99
N THR A 597 25.54 -4.29 -18.93
CA THR A 597 26.76 -5.09 -19.02
C THR A 597 26.41 -6.47 -19.62
N PRO A 598 27.05 -6.91 -20.72
CA PRO A 598 26.73 -8.19 -21.35
C PRO A 598 26.94 -9.37 -20.40
N ALA A 599 26.09 -10.41 -20.46
CA ALA A 599 26.25 -11.61 -19.64
C ALA A 599 27.54 -12.41 -19.94
N SER A 600 28.17 -12.16 -21.09
CA SER A 600 29.47 -12.70 -21.50
C SER A 600 30.67 -11.81 -21.11
N ALA A 601 30.44 -10.69 -20.42
CA ALA A 601 31.51 -9.79 -19.99
C ALA A 601 32.39 -10.44 -18.91
N SER A 602 33.70 -10.52 -19.17
CA SER A 602 34.67 -10.77 -18.11
C SER A 602 34.84 -9.48 -17.29
N LEU A 603 34.51 -9.54 -16.01
CA LEU A 603 34.55 -8.41 -15.07
C LEU A 603 35.54 -8.71 -13.94
N PRO A 604 36.36 -7.72 -13.51
CA PRO A 604 37.24 -7.89 -12.37
C PRO A 604 36.43 -8.13 -11.09
N GLU A 605 37.05 -8.82 -10.14
CA GLU A 605 36.47 -9.02 -8.82
C GLU A 605 36.64 -7.77 -7.96
N ALA A 606 35.59 -7.48 -7.21
CA ALA A 606 35.37 -6.24 -6.52
C ALA A 606 35.15 -6.55 -5.02
N PRO A 607 35.92 -5.96 -4.09
CA PRO A 607 35.63 -6.10 -2.67
C PRO A 607 34.32 -5.39 -2.30
N LYS A 608 33.65 -5.88 -1.24
CA LYS A 608 32.54 -5.14 -0.63
C LYS A 608 33.03 -3.83 -0.02
N LEU A 609 32.56 -2.71 -0.56
CA LEU A 609 32.91 -1.36 -0.10
C LEU A 609 31.96 -0.92 1.05
N PRO A 610 32.47 -0.28 2.12
CA PRO A 610 31.63 0.23 3.21
C PRO A 610 30.64 1.31 2.73
N GLY A 611 29.35 1.10 2.99
CA GLY A 611 28.30 2.07 2.62
C GLY A 611 27.98 2.14 1.12
N ALA A 612 28.42 1.15 0.33
CA ALA A 612 27.93 0.92 -1.03
C ALA A 612 26.50 0.35 -1.04
N SER A 613 25.89 0.26 -2.23
CA SER A 613 24.62 -0.44 -2.39
C SER A 613 24.79 -1.95 -2.22
N GLU A 614 23.80 -2.59 -1.57
CA GLU A 614 23.69 -4.05 -1.50
C GLU A 614 22.91 -4.64 -2.69
N THR A 615 22.31 -3.79 -3.52
CA THR A 615 21.59 -4.18 -4.76
C THR A 615 22.26 -3.64 -6.01
N ASP A 616 22.18 -4.38 -7.12
CA ASP A 616 22.50 -3.91 -8.47
C ASP A 616 21.47 -2.87 -8.97
N ILE A 617 21.68 -2.36 -10.19
CA ILE A 617 20.77 -1.45 -10.91
C ILE A 617 19.39 -2.07 -11.25
N LEU A 618 19.23 -3.38 -11.10
CA LEU A 618 17.99 -4.13 -11.31
C LEU A 618 17.29 -4.50 -9.98
N GLY A 619 17.80 -4.03 -8.84
CA GLY A 619 17.27 -4.32 -7.50
C GLY A 619 17.66 -5.70 -6.93
N LYS A 620 18.53 -6.46 -7.59
CA LYS A 620 18.98 -7.79 -7.14
C LYS A 620 20.16 -7.67 -6.18
N THR A 621 20.19 -8.50 -5.13
CA THR A 621 21.29 -8.49 -4.15
C THR A 621 22.64 -8.83 -4.80
N ARG A 622 23.66 -7.96 -4.62
CA ARG A 622 25.03 -8.23 -5.05
C ARG A 622 25.63 -9.34 -4.18
N ARG A 623 25.98 -10.46 -4.80
CA ARG A 623 26.60 -11.62 -4.14
C ARG A 623 28.12 -11.54 -4.23
N GLU A 624 28.81 -12.21 -3.32
CA GLU A 624 30.27 -12.33 -3.35
C GLU A 624 30.72 -13.49 -4.26
N PRO A 625 31.88 -13.37 -4.96
CA PRO A 625 32.66 -12.14 -5.11
C PRO A 625 31.92 -11.13 -5.99
N ARG A 626 31.77 -9.88 -5.53
CA ARG A 626 31.14 -8.84 -6.34
C ARG A 626 31.94 -8.63 -7.63
N LYS A 627 31.28 -8.11 -8.65
CA LYS A 627 31.90 -7.68 -9.91
C LYS A 627 31.77 -6.17 -10.06
N ALA A 628 32.68 -5.58 -10.85
CA ALA A 628 32.66 -4.16 -11.17
C ALA A 628 31.47 -3.76 -12.06
N GLY A 629 31.02 -2.52 -11.94
CA GLY A 629 29.88 -1.96 -12.69
C GLY A 629 28.55 -2.02 -11.94
N ALA A 630 27.53 -1.38 -12.53
CA ALA A 630 26.20 -1.20 -11.92
C ALA A 630 25.33 -2.47 -11.91
N TYR A 631 25.62 -3.41 -12.81
CA TYR A 631 24.92 -4.69 -13.02
C TYR A 631 25.52 -5.83 -12.19
#